data_AF-A0A813H1G4-F1
#
_entry.id   AF-A0A813H1G4-F1
#
_cell.length_a   1.000
_cell.length_b   1.000
_cell.length_c   1.000
_cell.angle_alpha   90.00
_cell.angle_beta   90.00
_cell.angle_gamma   90.00
#
_symmetry.space_group_name_H-M   'P 1'
#
loop_
_entity.id
_entity.type
_entity.pdbx_description
1 polymer ?
#
loop_
_entity_poly.entity_id
_entity_poly.type
_entity_poly.pdbx_seq_one_letter_code
_entity_poly.pdbx_strand_id
1 'polypeptide(L)'
;VIAGFYQVHKDHAPLMQELERCLTDPRSPSSPFTEPLRRRVVLLIEVERPNFMFGGVDRFRKRRPLEAPKTAPAEENDSVPPGEAVFQWWWGDPQPGGRGHWKNYHPHVSARLEELLAKDEQFRSCAKSVPIDEVRYELQRISRDCPFDLLDRNIEGKFRAPFLPESVMTVDHALFDDPSRLTNNCFVQFQRGNPSRRRPARRIRRGEAAGLELHTGEPCAICFSDSGVLTGCEKGHVVCSGCLWFALRAMVGDSGQQEKVICGCLTSQDTTAFAALALRADSSMQEMLTKPPTNPESLKEFEMELANVRSQFQLSHDIPGDIFRRKVKDWLEMLRQKSLEHLYHACSHPGCEMGNWLLRADFDAEYRPKGKCQWACKLGHKNSVLPSQADINEMNRNILLHPECYTDRCGHDSMALRRFMLCAQCVGEGLLTFAVHESGCKQWPGGGGGHRHVFCFHCGQPWAQCGHQVQCQDPGVQQVRRADDGRGGELLEIGFVDAKQYIAWVSGGETQFAACPPTLFPNGAQVIGATRQGILRMEDKEELKKGIGEGTR
;
A
#
# COMPACT_ATOMS: atom_id res chain seq x y z
N VAL A 1 12.91 -7.82 -21.28
CA VAL A 1 13.19 -6.76 -20.27
C VAL A 1 11.87 -6.44 -19.58
N ILE A 2 11.76 -6.34 -18.25
CA ILE A 2 10.61 -5.66 -17.63
C ILE A 2 11.08 -4.28 -17.24
N ALA A 3 10.52 -3.26 -17.89
CA ALA A 3 10.50 -1.92 -17.33
C ALA A 3 9.59 -1.99 -16.10
N GLY A 4 10.19 -2.11 -14.91
CA GLY A 4 9.46 -1.86 -13.68
C GLY A 4 9.00 -0.41 -13.71
N PHE A 5 7.70 -0.17 -13.57
CA PHE A 5 7.16 1.18 -13.47
C PHE A 5 7.47 1.69 -12.07
N TYR A 6 8.33 2.71 -11.97
CA TYR A 6 8.61 3.38 -10.72
C TYR A 6 7.90 4.73 -10.72
N GLN A 7 6.98 4.90 -9.80
CA GLN A 7 6.32 6.18 -9.56
C GLN A 7 7.28 7.05 -8.75
N VAL A 8 7.80 8.12 -9.36
CA VAL A 8 8.68 9.07 -8.67
C VAL A 8 7.84 10.19 -8.10
N HIS A 9 8.02 10.47 -6.80
CA HIS A 9 7.34 11.56 -6.10
C HIS A 9 7.77 12.90 -6.71
N LYS A 10 6.86 13.89 -6.80
CA LYS A 10 7.15 15.20 -7.43
C LYS A 10 8.42 15.86 -6.87
N ASP A 11 8.66 15.71 -5.57
CA ASP A 11 9.82 16.28 -4.88
C ASP A 11 11.16 15.68 -5.36
N HIS A 12 11.13 14.51 -6.00
CA HIS A 12 12.29 13.82 -6.56
C HIS A 12 12.42 14.03 -8.08
N ALA A 13 11.49 14.74 -8.72
CA ALA A 13 11.56 15.09 -10.13
C ALA A 13 12.82 15.91 -10.50
N PRO A 14 13.29 16.87 -9.67
CA PRO A 14 14.54 17.59 -9.95
C PRO A 14 15.76 16.65 -10.00
N LEU A 15 15.81 15.66 -9.11
CA LEU A 15 16.88 14.67 -9.04
C LEU A 15 16.88 13.76 -10.30
N MET A 16 15.70 13.43 -10.81
CA MET A 16 15.55 12.68 -12.06
C MET A 16 16.01 13.48 -13.28
N GLN A 17 15.70 14.78 -13.34
CA GLN A 17 16.16 15.68 -14.41
C GLN A 17 17.68 15.87 -14.39
N GLU A 18 18.29 15.83 -13.20
CA GLU A 18 19.74 15.89 -13.03
C GLU A 18 20.42 14.60 -13.48
N LEU A 19 19.83 13.44 -13.13
CA LEU A 19 20.27 12.13 -13.60
C LEU A 19 20.12 12.00 -15.13
N GLU A 20 19.01 12.46 -15.70
CA GLU A 20 18.78 12.47 -17.14
C GLU A 20 19.80 13.35 -17.86
N ARG A 21 20.10 14.56 -17.35
CA ARG A 21 21.18 15.41 -17.87
C ARG A 21 22.52 14.68 -17.87
N CYS A 22 22.88 14.05 -16.76
CA CYS A 22 24.12 13.28 -16.64
C CYS A 22 24.20 12.12 -17.64
N LEU A 23 23.06 11.49 -17.98
CA LEU A 23 22.99 10.35 -18.89
C LEU A 23 22.90 10.76 -20.37
N THR A 24 22.50 12.00 -20.68
CA THR A 24 22.23 12.46 -22.06
C THR A 24 23.22 13.50 -22.59
N ASP A 25 23.85 14.32 -21.74
CA ASP A 25 24.93 15.22 -22.15
C ASP A 25 26.29 14.65 -21.71
N PRO A 26 27.17 14.25 -22.67
CA PRO A 26 28.51 13.74 -22.34
C PRO A 26 29.46 14.77 -21.73
N ARG A 27 29.06 16.05 -21.66
CA ARG A 27 29.82 17.14 -21.00
C ARG A 27 29.37 17.40 -19.56
N SER A 28 28.40 16.62 -19.04
CA SER A 28 27.92 16.74 -17.67
C SER A 28 29.00 16.38 -16.64
N PRO A 29 28.93 16.92 -15.41
CA PRO A 29 29.74 16.43 -14.30
C PRO A 29 29.53 14.93 -14.09
N SER A 30 30.56 14.22 -13.65
CA SER A 30 30.46 12.80 -13.30
C SER A 30 29.40 12.58 -12.23
N SER A 31 28.61 11.51 -12.41
CA SER A 31 27.51 11.13 -11.52
C SER A 31 27.90 11.15 -10.04
N PRO A 32 27.08 11.71 -9.13
CA PRO A 32 27.37 11.70 -7.69
C PRO A 32 27.25 10.30 -7.05
N PHE A 33 26.87 9.28 -7.81
CA PHE A 33 26.66 7.91 -7.33
C PHE A 33 27.93 7.06 -7.57
N THR A 34 28.42 6.42 -6.52
CA THR A 34 29.64 5.59 -6.51
C THR A 34 29.46 4.18 -7.12
N GLU A 35 28.22 3.77 -7.40
CA GLU A 35 27.90 2.46 -7.99
C GLU A 35 27.45 2.59 -9.47
N PRO A 36 27.70 1.57 -10.31
CA PRO A 36 27.25 1.58 -11.70
C PRO A 36 25.71 1.61 -11.75
N LEU A 37 25.18 2.77 -12.13
CA LEU A 37 23.75 3.00 -12.36
C LEU A 37 23.24 2.04 -13.45
N ARG A 38 22.50 1.01 -13.04
CA ARG A 38 21.75 0.16 -13.96
C ARG A 38 20.71 1.04 -14.66
N ARG A 39 20.83 1.20 -15.98
CA ARG A 39 19.85 1.92 -16.82
C ARG A 39 18.46 1.36 -16.56
N ARG A 40 17.58 2.14 -15.93
CA ARG A 40 16.19 1.80 -15.63
C ARG A 40 15.31 2.96 -16.07
N VAL A 41 14.26 2.64 -16.82
CA VAL A 41 13.30 3.62 -17.35
C VAL A 41 12.43 4.13 -16.20
N VAL A 42 12.34 5.45 -16.05
CA VAL A 42 11.47 6.14 -15.09
C VAL A 42 10.52 7.01 -15.90
N LEU A 43 9.20 6.79 -15.76
CA LEU A 43 8.17 7.64 -16.33
C LEU A 43 7.64 8.56 -15.24
N LEU A 44 7.87 9.87 -15.39
CA LEU A 44 7.23 10.90 -14.58
C LEU A 44 5.80 11.09 -15.11
N ILE A 45 4.79 10.89 -14.27
CA ILE A 45 3.39 11.18 -14.61
C ILE A 45 3.04 12.50 -13.92
N GLU A 46 3.16 13.61 -14.64
CA GLU A 46 2.68 14.93 -14.21
C GLU A 46 1.22 15.12 -14.62
N VAL A 47 0.29 14.39 -13.98
CA VAL A 47 -1.14 14.69 -14.10
C VAL A 47 -1.77 14.54 -12.72
N GLU A 48 -2.40 15.61 -12.22
CA GLU A 48 -3.32 15.53 -11.09
C GLU A 48 -4.45 14.54 -11.48
N ARG A 49 -4.45 13.37 -10.86
CA ARG A 49 -5.22 12.21 -11.33
C ARG A 49 -6.74 12.45 -11.31
N PRO A 50 -7.48 12.04 -12.36
CA PRO A 50 -8.91 11.80 -12.26
C PRO A 50 -9.19 10.56 -11.39
N ASN A 51 -10.16 10.66 -10.49
CA ASN A 51 -10.49 9.66 -9.46
C ASN A 51 -11.07 8.32 -9.98
N PHE A 52 -11.18 8.10 -11.30
CA PHE A 52 -12.04 7.04 -11.84
C PHE A 52 -11.33 5.88 -12.57
N MET A 53 -10.01 5.92 -12.82
CA MET A 53 -9.37 4.91 -13.69
C MET A 53 -8.85 3.63 -13.02
N PHE A 54 -8.82 3.51 -11.69
CA PHE A 54 -8.38 2.28 -11.04
C PHE A 54 -9.16 1.98 -9.76
N GLY A 55 -9.91 0.88 -9.75
CA GLY A 55 -10.50 0.34 -8.53
C GLY A 55 -9.43 0.04 -7.49
N GLY A 56 -9.52 0.71 -6.33
CA GLY A 56 -8.91 0.29 -5.07
C GLY A 56 -7.40 0.02 -5.06
N VAL A 57 -6.58 0.95 -5.55
CA VAL A 57 -5.10 0.85 -5.47
C VAL A 57 -4.55 1.01 -4.04
N ASP A 58 -5.39 1.44 -3.10
CA ASP A 58 -5.02 1.62 -1.68
C ASP A 58 -4.67 0.31 -0.96
N ARG A 59 -4.93 -0.84 -1.59
CA ARG A 59 -4.55 -2.16 -1.07
C ARG A 59 -3.04 -2.44 -1.10
N PHE A 60 -2.24 -1.63 -1.81
CA PHE A 60 -0.78 -1.81 -1.96
C PHE A 60 0.05 -0.68 -1.35
N ARG A 61 -0.55 0.24 -0.59
CA ARG A 61 0.18 1.34 0.06
C ARG A 61 1.08 0.81 1.19
N LYS A 62 2.39 0.88 1.01
CA LYS A 62 3.32 1.05 2.15
C LYS A 62 3.05 2.43 2.76
N ARG A 63 2.67 2.48 4.04
CA ARG A 63 2.62 3.73 4.81
C ARG A 63 4.03 4.35 4.83
N ARG A 64 4.15 5.60 4.38
CA ARG A 64 5.36 6.41 4.59
C ARG A 64 5.62 6.53 6.10
N PRO A 65 6.87 6.46 6.58
CA PRO A 65 7.19 7.03 7.88
C PRO A 65 6.84 8.52 7.81
N LEU A 66 5.99 8.99 8.70
CA LEU A 66 5.96 10.42 8.99
C LEU A 66 7.35 10.77 9.51
N GLU A 67 8.06 11.66 8.80
CA GLU A 67 9.22 12.33 9.38
C GLU A 67 8.78 12.93 10.71
N ALA A 68 9.56 12.65 11.76
CA ALA A 68 9.35 13.29 13.05
C ALA A 68 9.34 14.81 12.82
N PRO A 69 8.27 15.53 13.21
CA PRO A 69 8.28 16.97 13.12
C PRO A 69 9.47 17.46 13.94
N LYS A 70 10.27 18.37 13.35
CA LYS A 70 11.29 19.12 14.07
C LYS A 70 10.61 19.75 15.28
N THR A 71 10.95 19.25 16.46
CA THR A 71 10.32 19.62 17.72
C THR A 71 10.72 21.04 18.10
N ALA A 72 9.71 21.86 18.43
CA ALA A 72 9.89 23.10 19.17
C ALA A 72 10.48 22.77 20.57
N PRO A 73 11.26 23.68 21.17
CA PRO A 73 11.80 23.48 22.51
C PRO A 73 10.66 23.28 23.53
N ALA A 74 10.87 22.37 24.48
CA ALA A 74 9.96 22.13 25.59
C ALA A 74 9.86 23.40 26.44
N GLU A 75 8.68 24.01 26.49
CA GLU A 75 8.39 25.09 27.45
C GLU A 75 8.19 24.52 28.86
N GLU A 76 8.52 25.35 29.83
CA GLU A 76 8.89 25.13 31.24
C GLU A 76 7.92 24.32 32.12
N ASN A 77 6.78 23.87 31.60
CA ASN A 77 5.71 23.21 32.36
C ASN A 77 5.29 21.81 31.84
N ASP A 78 5.99 21.26 30.84
CA ASP A 78 5.72 19.92 30.31
C ASP A 78 6.95 19.00 30.47
N SER A 79 6.96 18.21 31.54
CA SER A 79 8.16 17.48 32.00
C SER A 79 8.48 16.20 31.22
N VAL A 80 7.58 15.72 30.36
CA VAL A 80 7.81 14.52 29.53
C VAL A 80 8.10 14.96 28.09
N PRO A 81 9.33 14.71 27.58
CA PRO A 81 9.69 15.09 26.22
C PRO A 81 8.75 14.48 25.16
N PRO A 82 8.42 15.23 24.09
CA PRO A 82 7.67 14.67 22.97
C PRO A 82 8.36 13.44 22.39
N GLY A 83 7.60 12.36 22.20
CA GLY A 83 8.12 11.06 21.70
C GLY A 83 8.50 10.05 22.80
N GLU A 84 8.66 10.49 24.04
CA GLU A 84 8.93 9.64 25.20
C GLU A 84 7.69 9.37 26.06
N ALA A 85 6.56 9.98 25.73
CA ALA A 85 5.32 9.85 26.50
C ALA A 85 4.55 8.56 26.19
N VAL A 86 3.94 8.01 27.24
CA VAL A 86 2.88 7.00 27.16
C VAL A 86 1.66 7.53 27.89
N PHE A 87 0.50 7.41 27.25
CA PHE A 87 -0.75 7.64 27.95
C PHE A 87 -1.22 6.36 28.62
N GLN A 88 -1.68 6.48 29.85
CA GLN A 88 -2.32 5.43 30.62
C GLN A 88 -3.74 5.83 31.00
N TRP A 89 -4.58 4.84 31.26
CA TRP A 89 -5.91 5.02 31.80
C TRP A 89 -6.17 3.99 32.89
N TRP A 90 -6.96 4.37 33.89
CA TRP A 90 -7.25 3.50 35.02
C TRP A 90 -8.25 2.41 34.65
N TRP A 91 -7.87 1.15 34.76
CA TRP A 91 -8.75 0.01 34.58
C TRP A 91 -9.09 -0.61 35.93
N GLY A 92 -10.34 -0.42 36.34
CA GLY A 92 -10.85 -0.86 37.63
C GLY A 92 -11.94 0.07 38.11
N ASP A 93 -12.23 0.00 39.41
CA ASP A 93 -13.15 0.94 40.05
C ASP A 93 -12.46 2.31 40.20
N PRO A 94 -12.98 3.38 39.58
CA PRO A 94 -12.37 4.71 39.68
C PRO A 94 -12.69 5.41 41.00
N GLN A 95 -13.52 4.85 41.88
CA GLN A 95 -13.84 5.46 43.16
C GLN A 95 -12.66 5.43 44.14
N PRO A 96 -12.57 6.36 45.12
CA PRO A 96 -11.55 6.32 46.16
C PRO A 96 -11.53 4.98 46.90
N GLY A 97 -10.38 4.31 46.95
CA GLY A 97 -10.24 2.96 47.53
C GLY A 97 -10.64 1.81 46.60
N GLY A 98 -11.05 2.11 45.36
CA GLY A 98 -11.34 1.13 44.32
C GLY A 98 -10.10 0.33 43.91
N ARG A 99 -10.28 -0.96 43.60
CA ARG A 99 -9.22 -1.82 43.07
C ARG A 99 -9.10 -1.64 41.56
N GLY A 100 -7.86 -1.57 41.07
CA GLY A 100 -7.56 -1.44 39.65
C GLY A 100 -6.07 -1.28 39.39
N HIS A 101 -5.71 -1.07 38.13
CA HIS A 101 -4.35 -0.77 37.73
C HIS A 101 -4.33 0.18 36.52
N TRP A 102 -3.19 0.82 36.29
CA TRP A 102 -2.97 1.66 35.13
C TRP A 102 -2.71 0.83 33.88
N LYS A 103 -3.48 1.08 32.82
CA LYS A 103 -3.34 0.39 31.53
C LYS A 103 -2.88 1.38 30.47
N ASN A 104 -1.86 1.00 29.70
CA ASN A 104 -1.38 1.81 28.58
C ASN A 104 -2.45 1.89 27.48
N TYR A 105 -2.60 3.05 26.86
CA TYR A 105 -3.21 3.14 25.55
C TYR A 105 -2.34 2.45 24.50
N HIS A 106 -2.95 2.05 23.40
CA HIS A 106 -2.21 1.50 22.26
C HIS A 106 -1.18 2.54 21.75
N PRO A 107 0.04 2.16 21.33
CA PRO A 107 1.08 3.11 20.93
C PRO A 107 0.65 4.13 19.88
N HIS A 108 -0.13 3.70 18.88
CA HIS A 108 -0.70 4.60 17.87
C HIS A 108 -1.66 5.66 18.47
N VAL A 109 -2.44 5.28 19.48
CA VAL A 109 -3.35 6.21 20.18
C VAL A 109 -2.53 7.19 21.00
N SER A 110 -1.52 6.73 21.74
CA SER A 110 -0.62 7.64 22.47
C SER A 110 0.11 8.60 21.54
N ALA A 111 0.62 8.15 20.39
CA ALA A 111 1.28 9.01 19.41
C ALA A 111 0.32 10.07 18.84
N ARG A 112 -0.93 9.69 18.53
CA ARG A 112 -1.97 10.64 18.09
C ARG A 112 -2.31 11.66 19.17
N LEU A 113 -2.42 11.22 20.42
CA LEU A 113 -2.71 12.11 21.55
C LEU A 113 -1.55 13.08 21.82
N GLU A 114 -0.31 12.65 21.68
CA GLU A 114 0.87 13.54 21.70
C GLU A 114 0.80 14.57 20.58
N GLU A 115 0.48 14.14 19.36
CA GLU A 115 0.35 15.04 18.21
C GLU A 115 -0.76 16.08 18.43
N LEU A 116 -1.90 15.65 18.99
CA LEU A 116 -3.01 16.54 19.33
C LEU A 116 -2.62 17.51 20.46
N LEU A 117 -1.89 17.05 21.48
CA LEU A 117 -1.41 17.91 22.55
C LEU A 117 -0.44 18.98 22.02
N ALA A 118 0.39 18.62 21.04
CA ALA A 118 1.34 19.52 20.37
C ALA A 118 0.69 20.48 19.34
N LYS A 119 -0.49 20.17 18.82
CA LYS A 119 -1.15 20.97 17.75
C LYS A 119 -2.41 21.71 18.18
N ASP A 120 -3.25 21.12 19.04
CA ASP A 120 -4.52 21.71 19.49
C ASP A 120 -4.31 22.48 20.80
N GLU A 121 -4.25 23.80 20.70
CA GLU A 121 -4.07 24.72 21.84
C GLU A 121 -5.22 24.61 22.87
N GLN A 122 -6.45 24.34 22.41
CA GLN A 122 -7.60 24.19 23.31
C GLN A 122 -7.53 22.89 24.09
N PHE A 123 -7.01 21.83 23.49
CA PHE A 123 -6.75 20.58 24.21
C PHE A 123 -5.60 20.74 25.22
N ARG A 124 -4.52 21.43 24.82
CA ARG A 124 -3.36 21.68 25.69
C ARG A 124 -3.71 22.54 26.90
N SER A 125 -4.58 23.53 26.73
CA SER A 125 -5.02 24.47 27.77
C SER A 125 -6.20 23.96 28.63
N CYS A 126 -6.55 22.66 28.53
CA CYS A 126 -7.67 22.03 29.26
C CYS A 126 -9.08 22.50 28.85
N ALA A 127 -9.20 23.37 27.84
CA ALA A 127 -10.46 23.96 27.39
C ALA A 127 -11.34 23.00 26.57
N LYS A 128 -10.76 21.97 25.95
CA LYS A 128 -11.46 21.08 25.03
C LYS A 128 -11.03 19.61 25.18
N SER A 129 -11.96 18.70 24.92
CA SER A 129 -11.72 17.25 24.80
C SER A 129 -11.40 16.84 23.36
N VAL A 130 -10.64 15.75 23.19
CA VAL A 130 -10.30 15.17 21.89
C VAL A 130 -10.73 13.69 21.79
N PRO A 131 -11.12 13.20 20.61
CA PRO A 131 -11.53 11.81 20.45
C PRO A 131 -10.33 10.85 20.52
N ILE A 132 -10.50 9.74 21.25
CA ILE A 132 -9.51 8.66 21.37
C ILE A 132 -9.64 7.66 20.22
N ASP A 133 -10.87 7.26 19.90
CA ASP A 133 -11.19 6.22 18.93
C ASP A 133 -12.17 6.67 17.84
N GLU A 134 -12.27 8.00 17.61
CA GLU A 134 -13.18 8.69 16.67
C GLU A 134 -14.68 8.43 16.87
N VAL A 135 -15.05 7.42 17.66
CA VAL A 135 -16.41 6.88 17.73
C VAL A 135 -17.01 6.99 19.13
N ARG A 136 -16.28 6.63 20.20
CA ARG A 136 -16.92 6.37 21.52
C ARG A 136 -16.32 7.15 22.68
N TYR A 137 -15.01 7.34 22.72
CA TYR A 137 -14.34 7.92 23.87
C TYR A 137 -13.62 9.21 23.54
N GLU A 138 -13.66 10.13 24.50
CA GLU A 138 -12.93 11.38 24.47
C GLU A 138 -11.97 11.46 25.66
N LEU A 139 -10.92 12.25 25.49
CA LEU A 139 -9.91 12.55 26.49
C LEU A 139 -9.86 14.05 26.71
N GLN A 140 -9.88 14.51 27.96
CA GLN A 140 -9.70 15.90 28.33
C GLN A 140 -8.53 16.03 29.30
N ARG A 141 -7.66 17.02 29.08
CA ARG A 141 -6.63 17.40 30.05
C ARG A 141 -7.27 18.18 31.19
N ILE A 142 -6.81 17.98 32.41
CA ILE A 142 -7.26 18.74 33.58
C ILE A 142 -6.09 19.40 34.29
N SER A 143 -6.36 20.53 34.94
CA SER A 143 -5.42 21.25 35.79
C SER A 143 -6.10 21.62 37.12
N ARG A 144 -5.38 22.28 38.03
CA ARG A 144 -5.97 22.81 39.27
C ARG A 144 -7.06 23.84 38.98
N ASP A 145 -6.83 24.68 37.99
CA ASP A 145 -7.75 25.78 37.62
C ASP A 145 -8.84 25.33 36.64
N CYS A 146 -8.65 24.20 35.97
CA CYS A 146 -9.58 23.65 34.97
C CYS A 146 -9.85 22.17 35.28
N PRO A 147 -10.73 21.86 36.25
CA PRO A 147 -11.13 20.49 36.53
C PRO A 147 -12.00 19.92 35.39
N PHE A 148 -12.18 18.60 35.37
CA PHE A 148 -13.20 17.99 34.53
C PHE A 148 -14.58 18.25 35.13
N ASP A 149 -15.16 19.38 34.74
CA ASP A 149 -16.48 19.83 35.16
C ASP A 149 -17.34 20.13 33.94
N LEU A 150 -18.48 19.44 33.85
CA LEU A 150 -19.47 19.60 32.78
C LEU A 150 -20.87 19.88 33.36
N LEU A 151 -20.96 20.35 34.61
CA LEU A 151 -22.23 20.64 35.29
C LEU A 151 -23.08 21.65 34.50
N ASP A 152 -22.46 22.71 33.98
CA ASP A 152 -23.15 23.74 33.19
C ASP A 152 -23.70 23.20 31.87
N ARG A 153 -23.08 22.14 31.33
CA ARG A 153 -23.53 21.49 30.08
C ARG A 153 -24.70 20.52 30.28
N ASN A 154 -25.09 20.23 31.53
CA ASN A 154 -26.35 19.51 31.78
C ASN A 154 -27.56 20.26 31.23
N ILE A 155 -27.51 21.60 31.29
CA ILE A 155 -28.59 22.49 30.87
C ILE A 155 -28.82 22.40 29.35
N GLU A 156 -27.78 22.04 28.58
CA GLU A 156 -27.87 21.87 27.12
C GLU A 156 -28.61 20.58 26.68
N GLY A 157 -28.96 19.67 27.60
CA GLY A 157 -29.80 18.50 27.33
C GLY A 157 -29.18 17.41 26.44
N LYS A 158 -27.86 17.43 26.21
CA LYS A 158 -27.17 16.52 25.25
C LYS A 158 -26.62 15.24 25.87
N PHE A 159 -26.68 15.07 27.19
CA PHE A 159 -26.15 13.88 27.86
C PHE A 159 -27.21 12.81 28.05
N ARG A 160 -26.84 11.54 27.84
CA ARG A 160 -27.71 10.37 28.07
C ARG A 160 -28.02 10.15 29.56
N ALA A 161 -27.19 10.68 30.45
CA ALA A 161 -27.36 10.66 31.89
C ALA A 161 -26.89 12.01 32.46
N PRO A 162 -27.51 12.53 33.54
CA PRO A 162 -27.08 13.78 34.15
C PRO A 162 -25.66 13.64 34.70
N PHE A 163 -24.86 14.69 34.49
CA PHE A 163 -23.56 14.84 35.11
C PHE A 163 -23.76 15.40 36.53
N LEU A 164 -23.36 14.67 37.56
CA LEU A 164 -23.62 15.08 38.96
C LEU A 164 -22.39 15.79 39.55
N PRO A 165 -22.50 16.51 40.68
CA PRO A 165 -21.34 17.12 41.34
C PRO A 165 -20.25 16.11 41.71
N GLU A 166 -20.63 14.89 42.08
CA GLU A 166 -19.72 13.76 42.34
C GLU A 166 -19.07 13.24 41.04
N SER A 167 -19.54 13.73 39.88
CA SER A 167 -18.95 13.46 38.57
C SER A 167 -17.79 14.38 38.23
N VAL A 168 -17.56 15.45 39.00
CA VAL A 168 -16.40 16.32 38.81
C VAL A 168 -15.13 15.55 39.17
N MET A 169 -14.05 15.75 38.40
CA MET A 169 -12.75 15.15 38.67
C MET A 169 -11.66 16.23 38.62
N THR A 170 -10.90 16.35 39.70
CA THR A 170 -9.78 17.29 39.83
C THR A 170 -8.46 16.54 39.77
N VAL A 171 -7.34 17.27 39.70
CA VAL A 171 -6.00 16.68 39.77
C VAL A 171 -5.71 15.98 41.10
N ASP A 172 -6.42 16.36 42.17
CA ASP A 172 -6.28 15.79 43.52
C ASP A 172 -7.01 14.44 43.67
N HIS A 173 -7.56 13.90 42.57
CA HIS A 173 -8.17 12.57 42.59
C HIS A 173 -7.17 11.54 43.14
N ALA A 174 -7.66 10.67 44.05
CA ALA A 174 -6.82 9.77 44.85
C ALA A 174 -5.94 8.81 44.03
N LEU A 175 -6.35 8.53 42.79
CA LEU A 175 -5.63 7.64 41.88
C LEU A 175 -4.42 8.29 41.19
N PHE A 176 -4.38 9.62 41.06
CA PHE A 176 -3.19 10.30 40.52
C PHE A 176 -2.08 10.30 41.55
N ASP A 177 -0.86 10.01 41.13
CA ASP A 177 0.33 10.14 41.97
C ASP A 177 0.83 11.59 41.97
N ASP A 178 1.63 11.94 42.98
CA ASP A 178 2.18 13.29 43.13
C ASP A 178 3.00 13.75 41.91
N PRO A 179 3.81 12.89 41.25
CA PRO A 179 4.48 13.26 40.00
C PRO A 179 3.50 13.67 38.89
N SER A 180 2.41 12.93 38.66
CA SER A 180 1.41 13.30 37.64
C SER A 180 0.75 14.63 37.95
N ARG A 181 0.46 14.89 39.25
CA ARG A 181 -0.15 16.13 39.74
C ARG A 181 0.76 17.34 39.53
N LEU A 182 2.03 17.21 39.90
CA LEU A 182 3.01 18.31 39.81
C LEU A 182 3.36 18.67 38.36
N THR A 183 3.24 17.70 37.45
CA THR A 183 3.65 17.86 36.04
C THR A 183 2.50 18.17 35.09
N ASN A 184 1.31 18.47 35.61
CA ASN A 184 0.10 18.74 34.81
C ASN A 184 -0.21 17.67 33.75
N ASN A 185 0.08 16.42 34.09
CA ASN A 185 -0.07 15.26 33.21
C ASN A 185 -1.32 14.42 33.54
N CYS A 186 -2.31 15.05 34.17
CA CYS A 186 -3.59 14.45 34.52
C CYS A 186 -4.63 14.68 33.42
N PHE A 187 -5.36 13.63 33.09
CA PHE A 187 -6.39 13.59 32.06
C PHE A 187 -7.61 12.82 32.56
N VAL A 188 -8.73 12.98 31.87
CA VAL A 188 -9.95 12.20 32.11
C VAL A 188 -10.39 11.60 30.79
N GLN A 189 -10.51 10.27 30.75
CA GLN A 189 -11.20 9.58 29.67
C GLN A 189 -12.67 9.48 30.02
N PHE A 190 -13.56 9.83 29.09
CA PHE A 190 -15.00 9.69 29.26
C PHE A 190 -15.71 9.24 27.99
N GLN A 191 -16.91 8.70 28.13
CA GLN A 191 -17.72 8.26 26.99
C GLN A 191 -18.48 9.43 26.36
N ARG A 192 -18.37 9.57 25.03
CA ARG A 192 -19.11 10.60 24.27
C ARG A 192 -20.62 10.41 24.45
N GLY A 193 -21.28 11.47 24.94
CA GLY A 193 -22.71 11.45 25.27
C GLY A 193 -23.06 10.83 26.63
N ASN A 194 -22.09 10.29 27.38
CA ASN A 194 -22.29 9.88 28.78
C ASN A 194 -21.02 10.19 29.61
N PRO A 195 -20.77 11.47 29.92
CA PRO A 195 -19.55 11.88 30.63
C PRO A 195 -19.48 11.35 32.07
N SER A 196 -20.60 10.93 32.67
CA SER A 196 -20.62 10.28 33.99
C SER A 196 -19.86 8.94 33.96
N ARG A 197 -19.76 8.28 32.79
CA ARG A 197 -18.86 7.14 32.56
C ARG A 197 -17.46 7.62 32.21
N ARG A 198 -16.70 7.94 33.25
CA ARG A 198 -15.34 8.46 33.17
C ARG A 198 -14.35 7.64 33.99
N ARG A 199 -13.07 7.83 33.70
CA ARG A 199 -11.96 7.27 34.47
C ARG A 199 -10.72 8.14 34.38
N PRO A 200 -9.86 8.16 35.41
CA PRO A 200 -8.58 8.84 35.36
C PRO A 200 -7.72 8.33 34.19
N ALA A 201 -7.03 9.25 33.55
CA ALA A 201 -6.00 8.97 32.55
C ALA A 201 -4.79 9.85 32.85
N ARG A 202 -3.59 9.39 32.52
CA ARG A 202 -2.37 10.14 32.79
C ARG A 202 -1.38 10.02 31.65
N ARG A 203 -0.45 10.95 31.59
CA ARG A 203 0.68 10.95 30.67
C ARG A 203 1.96 10.79 31.48
N ILE A 204 2.76 9.77 31.18
CA ILE A 204 3.98 9.48 31.93
C ILE A 204 5.13 9.17 30.96
N ARG A 205 6.37 9.17 31.46
CA ARG A 205 7.51 8.73 30.65
C ARG A 205 7.42 7.24 30.35
N ARG A 206 7.90 6.82 29.17
CA ARG A 206 8.02 5.39 28.81
C ARG A 206 8.75 4.56 29.86
N GLY A 207 9.80 5.12 30.49
CA GLY A 207 10.53 4.46 31.57
C GLY A 207 9.70 4.31 32.86
N GLU A 208 8.89 5.30 33.21
CA GLU A 208 8.00 5.26 34.37
C GLU A 208 6.85 4.26 34.18
N ALA A 209 6.33 4.14 32.95
CA ALA A 209 5.34 3.12 32.60
C ALA A 209 5.85 1.69 32.77
N ALA A 210 7.18 1.51 32.80
CA ALA A 210 7.88 0.26 33.03
C ALA A 210 8.13 -0.07 34.50
N GLY A 211 7.98 0.90 35.40
CA GLY A 211 8.52 0.81 36.77
C GLY A 211 10.05 0.86 36.86
N LEU A 212 10.73 1.45 35.86
CA LEU A 212 12.20 1.52 35.82
C LEU A 212 12.69 2.98 35.89
N GLU A 213 13.42 3.34 36.95
CA GLU A 213 14.26 4.53 36.98
C GLU A 213 15.52 4.27 36.14
N LEU A 214 15.51 4.73 34.88
CA LEU A 214 16.68 4.62 34.00
C LEU A 214 17.34 5.99 33.88
N HIS A 215 18.53 6.14 34.48
CA HIS A 215 19.24 7.41 34.48
C HIS A 215 20.00 7.73 33.19
N THR A 216 20.28 6.78 32.30
CA THR A 216 20.86 7.04 30.98
C THR A 216 20.75 5.80 30.08
N GLY A 217 20.10 5.92 28.92
CA GLY A 217 20.08 4.90 27.86
C GLY A 217 18.70 4.75 27.23
N GLU A 218 18.59 4.84 25.89
CA GLU A 218 17.34 4.64 25.14
C GLU A 218 17.07 3.15 24.88
N PRO A 219 16.08 2.51 25.53
CA PRO A 219 15.64 1.17 25.16
C PRO A 219 14.75 1.21 23.90
N CYS A 220 15.06 0.40 22.89
CA CYS A 220 14.11 0.12 21.81
C CYS A 220 13.02 -0.81 22.35
N ALA A 221 11.83 -0.26 22.60
CA ALA A 221 10.78 -0.89 23.39
C ALA A 221 10.08 -2.06 22.67
N ILE A 222 10.20 -3.28 23.22
CA ILE A 222 9.09 -4.26 23.27
C ILE A 222 9.13 -5.03 24.58
N CYS A 223 8.45 -4.47 25.59
CA CYS A 223 7.99 -5.11 26.83
C CYS A 223 8.71 -4.68 28.12
N PHE A 224 7.86 -4.46 29.12
CA PHE A 224 8.10 -3.91 30.43
C PHE A 224 8.16 -5.05 31.49
N SER A 225 9.33 -5.73 31.57
CA SER A 225 9.74 -6.76 32.58
C SER A 225 9.11 -8.18 32.45
N ASP A 226 9.68 -9.30 32.93
CA ASP A 226 11.00 -9.60 33.54
C ASP A 226 11.55 -10.94 32.98
N SER A 227 12.87 -10.99 32.75
CA SER A 227 13.73 -12.12 32.32
C SER A 227 13.93 -12.41 30.81
N GLY A 228 13.36 -11.63 29.90
CA GLY A 228 13.31 -12.01 28.49
C GLY A 228 14.36 -11.48 27.52
N VAL A 229 15.63 -11.92 27.61
CA VAL A 229 16.74 -11.42 26.76
C VAL A 229 16.58 -11.81 25.28
N LEU A 230 16.77 -10.83 24.39
CA LEU A 230 16.95 -10.98 22.95
C LEU A 230 18.44 -10.87 22.60
N THR A 231 19.11 -11.98 22.31
CA THR A 231 20.45 -11.96 21.72
C THR A 231 20.32 -11.86 20.20
N GLY A 232 20.46 -10.67 19.65
CA GLY A 232 20.37 -10.45 18.20
C GLY A 232 20.54 -9.00 17.72
N CYS A 233 20.53 -8.02 18.62
CA CYS A 233 20.99 -6.66 18.34
C CYS A 233 22.07 -6.29 19.36
N GLU A 234 23.04 -5.46 18.98
CA GLU A 234 24.03 -4.90 19.91
C GLU A 234 23.38 -4.04 21.02
N LYS A 235 22.09 -3.70 20.88
CA LYS A 235 21.32 -2.83 21.78
C LYS A 235 20.53 -3.55 22.88
N GLY A 236 20.63 -4.88 23.01
CA GLY A 236 20.05 -5.64 24.13
C GLY A 236 18.54 -5.44 24.33
N HIS A 237 17.71 -6.05 23.50
CA HIS A 237 16.25 -5.97 23.68
C HIS A 237 15.76 -6.93 24.78
N VAL A 238 14.66 -6.57 25.45
CA VAL A 238 13.98 -7.44 26.43
C VAL A 238 12.52 -7.56 26.01
N VAL A 239 12.02 -8.79 25.78
CA VAL A 239 10.62 -9.08 25.43
C VAL A 239 10.04 -10.13 26.36
N CYS A 240 8.92 -9.81 27.03
CA CYS A 240 8.18 -10.77 27.85
C CYS A 240 7.45 -11.81 26.98
N SER A 241 7.10 -12.96 27.56
CA SER A 241 6.47 -14.08 26.83
C SER A 241 5.18 -13.67 26.13
N GLY A 242 4.28 -12.93 26.81
CA GLY A 242 3.02 -12.48 26.22
C GLY A 242 3.19 -11.56 25.02
N CYS A 243 4.07 -10.55 25.11
CA CYS A 243 4.35 -9.67 23.97
C CYS A 243 5.05 -10.40 22.83
N LEU A 244 5.90 -11.38 23.14
CA LEU A 244 6.56 -12.20 22.13
C LEU A 244 5.54 -13.04 21.36
N TRP A 245 4.61 -13.70 22.05
CA TRP A 245 3.53 -14.47 21.42
C TRP A 245 2.69 -13.58 20.51
N PHE A 246 2.22 -12.44 21.03
CA PHE A 246 1.43 -11.49 20.25
C PHE A 246 2.19 -10.99 19.02
N ALA A 247 3.45 -10.60 19.16
CA ALA A 247 4.24 -10.06 18.05
C ALA A 247 4.48 -11.10 16.95
N LEU A 248 4.82 -12.33 17.31
CA LEU A 248 4.98 -13.43 16.35
C LEU A 248 3.65 -13.77 15.67
N ARG A 249 2.54 -13.79 16.42
CA ARG A 249 1.20 -13.99 15.86
C ARG A 249 0.83 -12.89 14.85
N ALA A 250 1.00 -11.63 15.22
CA ALA A 250 0.70 -10.49 14.36
C ALA A 250 1.55 -10.52 13.07
N MET A 251 2.84 -10.83 13.19
CA MET A 251 3.78 -10.91 12.07
C MET A 251 3.42 -12.01 11.05
N VAL A 252 3.21 -13.24 11.51
CA VAL A 252 3.04 -14.41 10.60
C VAL A 252 1.84 -14.25 9.66
N GLY A 253 0.85 -13.43 10.04
CA GLY A 253 -0.33 -13.16 9.21
C GLY A 253 -0.13 -12.12 8.10
N ASP A 254 0.99 -11.39 8.06
CA ASP A 254 1.20 -10.26 7.16
C ASP A 254 2.46 -10.42 6.29
N SER A 255 2.26 -10.64 4.99
CA SER A 255 3.33 -10.73 3.99
C SER A 255 3.89 -9.37 3.54
N GLY A 256 3.26 -8.27 3.96
CA GLY A 256 3.67 -6.90 3.70
C GLY A 256 4.64 -6.36 4.76
N GLN A 257 4.65 -6.93 5.96
CA GLN A 257 5.53 -6.50 7.05
C GLN A 257 6.90 -7.20 6.98
N GLN A 258 7.85 -6.62 6.24
CA GLN A 258 9.20 -7.20 6.07
C GLN A 258 10.30 -6.42 6.81
N GLU A 259 9.99 -5.23 7.30
CA GLU A 259 10.90 -4.34 8.03
C GLU A 259 10.28 -3.99 9.39
N LYS A 260 11.13 -3.72 10.37
CA LYS A 260 10.70 -3.35 11.73
C LYS A 260 9.73 -4.38 12.31
N VAL A 261 10.10 -5.64 12.12
CA VAL A 261 9.28 -6.81 12.40
C VAL A 261 9.47 -7.20 13.85
N ILE A 262 8.39 -7.35 14.61
CA ILE A 262 8.43 -7.43 16.07
C ILE A 262 8.97 -6.10 16.62
N CYS A 263 10.28 -5.82 16.49
CA CYS A 263 10.93 -4.58 16.90
C CYS A 263 11.45 -3.74 15.73
N GLY A 264 11.77 -2.47 16.02
CA GLY A 264 12.29 -1.54 15.02
C GLY A 264 13.63 -1.94 14.38
N CYS A 265 14.30 -2.98 14.88
CA CYS A 265 15.63 -3.40 14.43
C CYS A 265 15.63 -4.70 13.63
N LEU A 266 14.57 -5.53 13.70
CA LEU A 266 14.54 -6.80 12.99
C LEU A 266 13.86 -6.64 11.63
N THR A 267 14.39 -7.34 10.65
CA THR A 267 13.91 -7.43 9.27
C THR A 267 13.66 -8.88 8.93
N SER A 268 12.93 -9.17 7.85
CA SER A 268 12.69 -10.52 7.36
C SER A 268 13.97 -11.31 7.03
N GLN A 269 15.13 -10.65 6.93
CA GLN A 269 16.43 -11.27 6.69
C GLN A 269 17.05 -11.88 7.97
N ASP A 270 16.58 -11.51 9.15
CA ASP A 270 17.12 -11.96 10.44
C ASP A 270 16.59 -13.35 10.83
N THR A 271 16.73 -14.32 9.94
CA THR A 271 16.14 -15.67 10.06
C THR A 271 16.60 -16.39 11.34
N THR A 272 17.86 -16.22 11.72
CA THR A 272 18.42 -16.81 12.96
C THR A 272 17.76 -16.23 14.21
N ALA A 273 17.51 -14.92 14.23
CA ALA A 273 16.86 -14.25 15.35
C ALA A 273 15.41 -14.71 15.49
N PHE A 274 14.68 -14.84 14.37
CA PHE A 274 13.31 -15.35 14.39
C PHE A 274 13.22 -16.82 14.82
N ALA A 275 14.18 -17.67 14.41
CA ALA A 275 14.21 -19.06 14.85
C ALA A 275 14.39 -19.16 16.39
N ALA A 276 15.29 -18.36 16.96
CA ALA A 276 15.52 -18.30 18.40
C ALA A 276 14.28 -17.76 19.15
N LEU A 277 13.66 -16.69 18.62
CA LEU A 277 12.45 -16.11 19.18
C LEU A 277 11.26 -17.08 19.16
N ALA A 278 11.07 -17.78 18.05
CA ALA A 278 10.01 -18.77 17.92
C ALA A 278 10.20 -19.94 18.87
N LEU A 279 11.44 -20.45 19.02
CA LEU A 279 11.76 -21.49 19.99
C LEU A 279 11.45 -21.05 21.42
N ARG A 280 11.80 -19.81 21.77
CA ARG A 280 11.54 -19.25 23.09
C ARG A 280 10.04 -19.06 23.34
N ALA A 281 9.30 -18.60 22.34
CA ALA A 281 7.84 -18.47 22.40
C ALA A 281 7.15 -19.82 22.61
N ASP A 282 7.59 -20.85 21.88
CA ASP A 282 7.13 -22.22 22.05
C ASP A 282 7.39 -22.72 23.48
N SER A 283 8.64 -22.54 23.96
CA SER A 283 9.05 -23.01 25.29
C SER A 283 8.25 -22.35 26.40
N SER A 284 8.07 -21.03 26.36
CA SER A 284 7.32 -20.31 27.39
C SER A 284 5.81 -20.58 27.34
N MET A 285 5.25 -20.80 26.15
CA MET A 285 3.85 -21.19 25.99
C MET A 285 3.61 -22.57 26.61
N GLN A 286 4.49 -23.54 26.34
CA GLN A 286 4.38 -24.88 26.92
C GLN A 286 4.56 -24.86 28.44
N GLU A 287 5.51 -24.07 28.95
CA GLU A 287 5.66 -23.88 30.39
C GLU A 287 4.37 -23.35 31.04
N MET A 288 3.77 -22.30 30.48
CA MET A 288 2.52 -21.71 30.98
C MET A 288 1.31 -22.63 30.84
N LEU A 289 1.28 -23.50 29.82
CA LEU A 289 0.26 -24.55 29.70
C LEU A 289 0.40 -25.61 30.79
N THR A 290 1.64 -25.98 31.16
CA THR A 290 1.89 -26.96 32.25
C THR A 290 1.68 -26.36 33.63
N LYS A 291 1.96 -25.06 33.81
CA LYS A 291 1.86 -24.34 35.08
C LYS A 291 1.12 -23.01 34.86
N PRO A 292 -0.22 -23.06 34.70
CA PRO A 292 -1.00 -21.85 34.47
C PRO A 292 -0.95 -20.91 35.69
N PRO A 293 -1.15 -19.59 35.49
CA PRO A 293 -1.18 -18.63 36.58
C PRO A 293 -2.25 -18.97 37.62
N THR A 294 -1.92 -18.84 38.90
CA THR A 294 -2.85 -19.08 40.00
C THR A 294 -3.68 -17.84 40.35
N ASN A 295 -3.20 -16.65 40.00
CA ASN A 295 -3.94 -15.39 40.16
C ASN A 295 -5.11 -15.34 39.16
N PRO A 296 -6.37 -15.10 39.60
CA PRO A 296 -7.54 -15.03 38.73
C PRO A 296 -7.42 -14.05 37.55
N GLU A 297 -6.77 -12.90 37.74
CA GLU A 297 -6.62 -11.88 36.70
C GLU A 297 -5.63 -12.34 35.62
N SER A 298 -4.46 -12.83 36.06
CA SER A 298 -3.42 -13.36 35.15
C SER A 298 -3.87 -14.64 34.44
N LEU A 299 -4.68 -15.47 35.09
CA LEU A 299 -5.29 -16.65 34.49
C LEU A 299 -6.23 -16.25 33.34
N LYS A 300 -7.08 -15.25 33.56
CA LYS A 300 -7.99 -14.74 32.53
C LYS A 300 -7.24 -14.17 31.32
N GLU A 301 -6.15 -13.43 31.55
CA GLU A 301 -5.31 -12.92 30.46
C GLU A 301 -4.65 -14.05 29.66
N PHE A 302 -4.14 -15.06 30.37
CA PHE A 302 -3.57 -16.25 29.73
C PHE A 302 -4.62 -17.00 28.89
N GLU A 303 -5.83 -17.22 29.42
CA GLU A 303 -6.93 -17.85 28.69
C GLU A 303 -7.34 -17.06 27.43
N MET A 304 -7.39 -15.72 27.51
CA MET A 304 -7.64 -14.87 26.35
C MET A 304 -6.56 -15.01 25.29
N GLU A 305 -5.29 -15.05 25.70
CA GLU A 305 -4.19 -15.20 24.75
C GLU A 305 -4.15 -16.59 24.12
N LEU A 306 -4.48 -17.65 24.88
CA LEU A 306 -4.68 -19.00 24.34
C LEU A 306 -5.82 -19.03 23.30
N ALA A 307 -6.94 -18.36 23.57
CA ALA A 307 -8.04 -18.26 22.62
C ALA A 307 -7.61 -17.53 21.34
N ASN A 308 -6.82 -16.46 21.46
CA ASN A 308 -6.27 -15.73 20.32
C ASN A 308 -5.31 -16.60 19.48
N VAL A 309 -4.41 -17.35 20.12
CA VAL A 309 -3.48 -18.28 19.45
C VAL A 309 -4.27 -19.34 18.68
N ARG A 310 -5.26 -19.96 19.32
CA ARG A 310 -6.12 -20.98 18.69
C ARG A 310 -6.87 -20.43 17.49
N SER A 311 -7.52 -19.29 17.65
CA SER A 311 -8.28 -18.63 16.58
C SER A 311 -7.39 -18.29 15.39
N GLN A 312 -6.26 -17.62 15.63
CA GLN A 312 -5.41 -17.13 14.55
C GLN A 312 -4.66 -18.25 13.81
N PHE A 313 -4.25 -19.30 14.52
CA PHE A 313 -3.58 -20.44 13.91
C PHE A 313 -4.52 -21.59 13.52
N GLN A 314 -5.84 -21.39 13.67
CA GLN A 314 -6.90 -22.35 13.32
C GLN A 314 -6.71 -23.71 14.01
N LEU A 315 -6.43 -23.68 15.31
CA LEU A 315 -6.23 -24.88 16.13
C LEU A 315 -7.54 -25.30 16.79
N SER A 316 -7.82 -26.61 16.80
CA SER A 316 -9.08 -27.16 17.34
C SER A 316 -9.12 -27.19 18.87
N HIS A 317 -8.13 -27.77 19.53
CA HIS A 317 -8.08 -27.85 21.00
C HIS A 317 -6.67 -27.71 21.57
N ASP A 318 -5.74 -28.54 21.09
CA ASP A 318 -4.37 -28.58 21.60
C ASP A 318 -3.46 -27.57 20.91
N ILE A 319 -2.55 -26.96 21.68
CA ILE A 319 -1.50 -26.08 21.15
C ILE A 319 -0.22 -26.91 20.99
N PRO A 320 0.23 -27.15 19.75
CA PRO A 320 1.46 -27.90 19.52
C PRO A 320 2.68 -27.22 20.15
N GLY A 321 3.63 -28.01 20.64
CA GLY A 321 4.88 -27.53 21.27
C GLY A 321 5.88 -26.85 20.32
N ASP A 322 5.56 -26.75 19.03
CA ASP A 322 6.40 -26.14 18.01
C ASP A 322 5.62 -25.14 17.12
N ILE A 323 4.47 -24.67 17.59
CA ILE A 323 3.52 -23.88 16.80
C ILE A 323 4.16 -22.61 16.25
N PHE A 324 4.89 -21.85 17.06
CA PHE A 324 5.52 -20.60 16.63
C PHE A 324 6.65 -20.89 15.65
N ARG A 325 7.48 -21.92 15.89
CA ARG A 325 8.55 -22.31 14.94
C ARG A 325 8.01 -22.68 13.57
N ARG A 326 6.95 -23.50 13.51
CA ARG A 326 6.32 -23.85 12.23
C ARG A 326 5.78 -22.62 11.51
N LYS A 327 5.02 -21.79 12.23
CA LYS A 327 4.38 -20.60 11.67
C LYS A 327 5.37 -19.55 11.19
N VAL A 328 6.45 -19.31 11.91
CA VAL A 328 7.54 -18.42 11.48
C VAL A 328 8.25 -18.99 10.25
N LYS A 329 8.52 -20.30 10.21
CA LYS A 329 9.12 -20.94 9.05
C LYS A 329 8.24 -20.82 7.80
N ASP A 330 6.95 -21.09 7.94
CA ASP A 330 5.98 -20.96 6.85
C ASP A 330 5.94 -19.52 6.32
N TRP A 331 5.95 -18.53 7.22
CA TRP A 331 5.99 -17.11 6.84
C TRP A 331 7.28 -16.71 6.12
N LEU A 332 8.46 -17.13 6.62
CA LEU A 332 9.73 -16.85 5.94
C LEU A 332 9.79 -17.50 4.55
N GLU A 333 9.28 -18.72 4.40
CA GLU A 333 9.21 -19.39 3.11
C GLU A 333 8.24 -18.68 2.15
N MET A 334 7.08 -18.24 2.64
CA MET A 334 6.15 -17.42 1.87
C MET A 334 6.80 -16.10 1.39
N LEU A 335 7.55 -15.41 2.25
CA LEU A 335 8.29 -14.20 1.87
C LEU A 335 9.35 -14.49 0.80
N ARG A 336 10.07 -15.61 0.92
CA ARG A 336 11.05 -16.06 -0.06
C ARG A 336 10.40 -16.38 -1.40
N GLN A 337 9.26 -17.07 -1.40
CA GLN A 337 8.49 -17.34 -2.62
C GLN A 337 8.06 -16.03 -3.28
N LYS A 338 7.44 -15.12 -2.51
CA LYS A 338 6.99 -13.81 -2.99
C LYS A 338 8.11 -12.95 -3.56
N SER A 339 9.31 -12.98 -2.96
CA SER A 339 10.47 -12.26 -3.51
C SER A 339 10.97 -12.87 -4.82
N LEU A 340 10.74 -14.16 -5.05
CA LEU A 340 11.13 -14.87 -6.27
C LEU A 340 10.02 -14.90 -7.35
N GLU A 341 8.74 -14.69 -7.01
CA GLU A 341 7.59 -14.78 -7.94
C GLU A 341 7.82 -14.03 -9.26
N HIS A 342 8.38 -12.83 -9.20
CA HIS A 342 8.66 -11.99 -10.36
C HIS A 342 9.69 -12.58 -11.35
N LEU A 343 10.44 -13.61 -10.95
CA LEU A 343 11.41 -14.32 -11.80
C LEU A 343 10.78 -15.47 -12.59
N TYR A 344 9.53 -15.81 -12.31
CA TYR A 344 8.85 -16.96 -12.90
C TYR A 344 7.67 -16.53 -13.77
N HIS A 345 7.29 -17.41 -14.70
CA HIS A 345 5.97 -17.46 -15.31
C HIS A 345 5.12 -18.40 -14.47
N ALA A 346 4.10 -17.85 -13.80
CA ALA A 346 3.20 -18.63 -12.97
C ALA A 346 2.32 -19.56 -13.81
N CYS A 347 2.05 -20.75 -13.27
CA CYS A 347 1.05 -21.62 -13.87
C CYS A 347 -0.35 -21.04 -13.62
N SER A 348 -1.19 -20.99 -14.65
CA SER A 348 -2.55 -20.45 -14.57
C SER A 348 -3.55 -21.40 -13.90
N HIS A 349 -3.17 -22.66 -13.64
CA HIS A 349 -4.05 -23.64 -13.00
C HIS A 349 -4.18 -23.36 -11.49
N PRO A 350 -5.40 -23.22 -10.95
CA PRO A 350 -5.62 -22.98 -9.51
C PRO A 350 -4.93 -24.03 -8.64
N GLY A 351 -4.20 -23.60 -7.62
CA GLY A 351 -3.49 -24.50 -6.70
C GLY A 351 -2.18 -25.09 -7.22
N CYS A 352 -1.74 -24.72 -8.43
CA CYS A 352 -0.44 -25.18 -8.95
C CYS A 352 0.72 -24.44 -8.27
N GLU A 353 1.49 -25.16 -7.46
CA GLU A 353 2.59 -24.60 -6.68
C GLU A 353 3.75 -24.04 -7.51
N MET A 354 4.49 -23.10 -6.92
CA MET A 354 5.64 -22.42 -7.54
C MET A 354 6.73 -23.38 -8.05
N GLY A 355 6.88 -24.56 -7.43
CA GLY A 355 7.82 -25.59 -7.89
C GLY A 355 7.55 -26.12 -9.32
N ASN A 356 6.34 -25.89 -9.83
CA ASN A 356 5.91 -26.23 -11.18
C ASN A 356 5.96 -25.04 -12.15
N TRP A 357 6.26 -23.84 -11.66
CA TRP A 357 6.36 -22.63 -12.48
C TRP A 357 7.66 -22.65 -13.29
N LEU A 358 7.67 -21.91 -14.40
CA LEU A 358 8.83 -21.85 -15.29
C LEU A 358 9.63 -20.58 -15.02
N LEU A 359 10.94 -20.68 -14.83
CA LEU A 359 11.79 -19.50 -14.75
C LEU A 359 11.72 -18.72 -16.07
N ARG A 360 11.66 -17.40 -15.97
CA ARG A 360 11.64 -16.52 -17.15
C ARG A 360 12.90 -16.69 -17.99
N ALA A 361 14.06 -16.87 -17.35
CA ALA A 361 15.31 -17.14 -18.05
C ALA A 361 15.25 -18.44 -18.87
N ASP A 362 14.66 -19.50 -18.31
CA ASP A 362 14.49 -20.79 -19.00
C ASP A 362 13.50 -20.65 -20.17
N PHE A 363 12.40 -19.92 -19.96
CA PHE A 363 11.47 -19.61 -21.06
C PHE A 363 12.17 -18.85 -22.20
N ASP A 364 12.96 -17.84 -21.86
CA ASP A 364 13.70 -17.01 -22.80
C ASP A 364 14.80 -17.77 -23.54
N ALA A 365 15.38 -18.80 -22.92
CA ALA A 365 16.39 -19.66 -23.54
C ALA A 365 15.80 -20.78 -24.40
N GLU A 366 14.73 -21.44 -23.94
CA GLU A 366 14.25 -22.68 -24.55
C GLU A 366 13.03 -22.53 -25.46
N TYR A 367 12.19 -21.53 -25.19
CA TYR A 367 10.89 -21.33 -25.85
C TYR A 367 10.91 -20.12 -26.79
N ARG A 368 11.37 -18.95 -26.30
CA ARG A 368 11.35 -17.70 -27.08
C ARG A 368 12.11 -17.78 -28.41
N PRO A 369 13.32 -18.37 -28.52
CA PRO A 369 14.05 -18.46 -29.79
C PRO A 369 13.36 -19.35 -30.82
N LYS A 370 12.45 -20.23 -30.38
CA LYS A 370 11.63 -21.10 -31.23
C LYS A 370 10.28 -20.45 -31.59
N GLY A 371 10.07 -19.19 -31.20
CA GLY A 371 8.80 -18.49 -31.39
C GLY A 371 7.64 -19.06 -30.57
N LYS A 372 7.93 -19.83 -29.50
CA LYS A 372 6.88 -20.44 -28.67
C LYS A 372 6.44 -19.46 -27.58
N CYS A 373 5.12 -19.28 -27.48
CA CYS A 373 4.48 -18.50 -26.41
C CYS A 373 3.80 -19.37 -25.34
N GLN A 374 3.78 -20.69 -25.55
CA GLN A 374 3.14 -21.66 -24.68
C GLN A 374 4.18 -22.59 -24.05
N TRP A 375 3.91 -22.98 -22.81
CA TRP A 375 4.72 -23.93 -22.05
C TRP A 375 3.84 -24.86 -21.22
N ALA A 376 4.35 -26.03 -20.87
CA ALA A 376 3.66 -26.96 -19.98
C ALA A 376 4.38 -26.97 -18.64
N CYS A 377 3.64 -26.87 -17.54
CA CYS A 377 4.23 -27.06 -16.22
C CYS A 377 4.62 -28.53 -16.01
N LYS A 378 5.35 -28.83 -14.93
CA LYS A 378 5.79 -30.20 -14.62
C LYS A 378 4.62 -31.18 -14.40
N LEU A 379 3.43 -30.68 -14.07
CA LEU A 379 2.19 -31.46 -13.95
C LEU A 379 1.42 -31.59 -15.28
N GLY A 380 1.95 -31.04 -16.37
CA GLY A 380 1.32 -31.11 -17.70
C GLY A 380 0.27 -30.04 -18.00
N HIS A 381 0.02 -29.09 -17.09
CA HIS A 381 -0.89 -27.98 -17.36
C HIS A 381 -0.32 -27.08 -18.45
N LYS A 382 -1.14 -26.74 -19.45
CA LYS A 382 -0.78 -25.84 -20.54
C LYS A 382 -0.92 -24.39 -20.09
N ASN A 383 0.14 -23.62 -20.27
CA ASN A 383 0.22 -22.21 -19.90
C ASN A 383 0.66 -21.39 -21.11
N SER A 384 0.30 -20.11 -21.11
CA SER A 384 0.70 -19.14 -22.14
C SER A 384 1.32 -17.94 -21.43
N VAL A 385 2.43 -17.43 -21.96
CA VAL A 385 3.02 -16.15 -21.49
C VAL A 385 2.32 -14.95 -22.09
N LEU A 386 1.40 -15.18 -23.04
CA LEU A 386 0.58 -14.11 -23.60
C LEU A 386 -0.49 -13.65 -22.59
N PRO A 387 -0.86 -12.36 -22.60
CA PRO A 387 -1.93 -11.80 -21.78
C PRO A 387 -3.24 -12.56 -21.98
N SER A 388 -4.03 -12.68 -20.91
CA SER A 388 -5.33 -13.36 -20.99
C SER A 388 -6.29 -12.64 -21.95
N GLN A 389 -7.35 -13.31 -22.39
CA GLN A 389 -8.37 -12.65 -23.21
C GLN A 389 -9.03 -11.49 -22.47
N ALA A 390 -9.13 -11.56 -21.14
CA ALA A 390 -9.64 -10.47 -20.32
C ALA A 390 -8.70 -9.25 -20.37
N ASP A 391 -7.39 -9.45 -20.23
CA ASP A 391 -6.39 -8.37 -20.33
C ASP A 391 -6.39 -7.73 -21.72
N ILE A 392 -6.52 -8.55 -22.77
CA ILE A 392 -6.63 -8.09 -24.16
C ILE A 392 -7.91 -7.26 -24.35
N ASN A 393 -9.05 -7.74 -23.84
CA ASN A 393 -10.32 -7.01 -23.95
C ASN A 393 -10.26 -5.68 -23.20
N GLU A 394 -9.68 -5.66 -22.00
CA GLU A 394 -9.51 -4.45 -21.21
C GLU A 394 -8.59 -3.44 -21.91
N MET A 395 -7.46 -3.90 -22.47
CA MET A 395 -6.57 -3.06 -23.29
C MET A 395 -7.31 -2.46 -24.50
N ASN A 396 -8.09 -3.28 -25.22
CA ASN A 396 -8.85 -2.83 -26.38
C ASN A 396 -9.96 -1.84 -26.02
N ARG A 397 -10.64 -2.04 -24.89
CA ARG A 397 -11.64 -1.11 -24.36
C ARG A 397 -11.00 0.23 -24.06
N ASN A 398 -9.89 0.24 -23.33
CA ASN A 398 -9.17 1.47 -22.99
C ASN A 398 -8.72 2.23 -24.24
N ILE A 399 -8.27 1.55 -25.29
CA ILE A 399 -7.93 2.19 -26.56
C ILE A 399 -9.15 2.84 -27.24
N LEU A 400 -10.30 2.16 -27.23
CA LEU A 400 -11.53 2.62 -27.87
C LEU A 400 -12.30 3.68 -27.08
N LEU A 401 -12.05 3.80 -25.78
CA LEU A 401 -12.62 4.84 -24.91
C LEU A 401 -11.91 6.19 -25.05
N HIS A 402 -10.74 6.22 -25.70
CA HIS A 402 -9.96 7.43 -25.91
C HIS A 402 -9.73 7.76 -27.40
N PRO A 403 -10.77 7.82 -28.25
CA PRO A 403 -10.60 8.13 -29.65
C PRO A 403 -10.11 9.58 -29.90
N GLU A 404 -10.32 10.51 -28.96
CA GLU A 404 -9.75 11.87 -28.97
C GLU A 404 -8.23 11.86 -29.05
N CYS A 405 -7.61 10.85 -28.44
CA CYS A 405 -6.18 10.61 -28.47
C CYS A 405 -5.69 10.12 -29.83
N TYR A 406 -6.56 10.09 -30.85
CA TYR A 406 -6.26 9.80 -32.25
C TYR A 406 -6.73 10.92 -33.20
N THR A 407 -7.28 12.04 -32.69
CA THR A 407 -7.84 13.12 -33.53
C THR A 407 -7.56 14.55 -33.11
N ASP A 408 -7.04 14.83 -31.90
CA ASP A 408 -6.79 16.21 -31.50
C ASP A 408 -5.73 16.87 -32.37
N ARG A 409 -6.02 18.06 -32.91
CA ARG A 409 -5.06 18.82 -33.72
C ARG A 409 -4.01 19.46 -32.81
N CYS A 410 -2.71 19.27 -33.09
CA CYS A 410 -1.68 20.07 -32.42
C CYS A 410 -1.82 21.54 -32.87
N GLY A 411 -1.92 22.47 -31.90
CA GLY A 411 -2.33 23.87 -32.09
C GLY A 411 -1.48 24.76 -33.03
N HIS A 412 -0.41 24.25 -33.64
CA HIS A 412 0.36 24.96 -34.67
C HIS A 412 0.29 24.34 -36.07
N ASP A 413 -0.03 23.05 -36.21
CA ASP A 413 0.16 22.32 -37.48
C ASP A 413 -1.14 21.72 -38.05
N SER A 414 -2.28 21.87 -37.37
CA SER A 414 -3.58 21.30 -37.78
C SER A 414 -3.60 19.77 -38.01
N MET A 415 -2.66 19.02 -37.42
CA MET A 415 -2.53 17.55 -37.59
C MET A 415 -2.91 16.75 -36.34
N ALA A 416 -3.51 15.56 -36.53
CA ALA A 416 -4.03 14.69 -35.49
C ALA A 416 -2.93 14.10 -34.58
N LEU A 417 -3.13 14.20 -33.26
CA LEU A 417 -2.26 13.69 -32.20
C LEU A 417 -2.62 12.24 -31.88
N ARG A 418 -1.60 11.39 -31.76
CA ARG A 418 -1.70 10.00 -31.29
C ARG A 418 -1.04 9.85 -29.92
N ARG A 419 -1.82 9.79 -28.83
CA ARG A 419 -1.27 9.73 -27.46
C ARG A 419 -1.05 8.32 -26.93
N PHE A 420 -1.77 7.33 -27.47
CA PHE A 420 -1.63 5.93 -27.07
C PHE A 420 -1.26 5.07 -28.28
N MET A 421 -0.16 4.33 -28.18
CA MET A 421 0.21 3.32 -29.17
C MET A 421 0.76 2.06 -28.50
N LEU A 422 0.57 0.93 -29.17
CA LEU A 422 1.10 -0.40 -28.87
C LEU A 422 2.15 -0.81 -29.91
N CYS A 423 3.35 -1.14 -29.44
CA CYS A 423 4.45 -1.50 -30.34
C CYS A 423 4.26 -2.93 -30.83
N ALA A 424 4.29 -3.15 -32.15
CA ALA A 424 4.12 -4.47 -32.75
C ALA A 424 5.11 -5.51 -32.20
N GLN A 425 6.36 -5.10 -31.96
CA GLN A 425 7.36 -5.98 -31.38
C GLN A 425 7.07 -6.34 -29.92
N CYS A 426 6.71 -5.34 -29.09
CA CYS A 426 6.34 -5.59 -27.70
C CYS A 426 5.07 -6.44 -27.59
N VAL A 427 4.07 -6.18 -28.45
CA VAL A 427 2.86 -6.99 -28.53
C VAL A 427 3.21 -8.42 -28.94
N GLY A 428 4.12 -8.62 -29.90
CA GLY A 428 4.63 -9.94 -30.25
C GLY A 428 5.31 -10.68 -29.08
N GLU A 429 5.90 -9.95 -28.13
CA GLU A 429 6.47 -10.49 -26.89
C GLU A 429 5.43 -10.66 -25.76
N GLY A 430 4.15 -10.39 -26.01
CA GLY A 430 3.08 -10.48 -25.01
C GLY A 430 2.96 -9.25 -24.10
N LEU A 431 3.58 -8.13 -24.46
CA LEU A 431 3.58 -6.90 -23.66
C LEU A 431 2.56 -5.90 -24.20
N LEU A 432 1.49 -5.71 -23.44
CA LEU A 432 0.46 -4.69 -23.70
C LEU A 432 0.79 -3.45 -22.88
N THR A 433 1.65 -2.59 -23.41
CA THR A 433 2.05 -1.33 -22.74
C THR A 433 1.78 -0.13 -23.64
N PHE A 434 1.13 0.88 -23.07
CA PHE A 434 0.99 2.18 -23.72
C PHE A 434 2.30 2.96 -23.60
N ALA A 435 2.78 3.47 -24.73
CA ALA A 435 3.73 4.56 -24.72
C ALA A 435 2.95 5.87 -24.76
N VAL A 436 2.96 6.62 -23.66
CA VAL A 436 2.51 8.02 -23.61
C VAL A 436 3.76 8.89 -23.71
N HIS A 437 3.80 9.82 -24.65
CA HIS A 437 4.86 10.83 -24.69
C HIS A 437 4.26 12.19 -24.97
N GLU A 438 4.53 13.17 -24.11
CA GLU A 438 4.14 14.57 -24.31
C GLU A 438 4.70 15.19 -25.61
N SER A 439 5.74 14.58 -26.17
CA SER A 439 6.41 15.05 -27.39
C SER A 439 6.65 13.97 -28.46
N GLY A 440 5.91 12.85 -28.39
CA GLY A 440 5.97 11.76 -29.40
C GLY A 440 5.46 12.26 -30.75
N CYS A 441 5.78 11.58 -31.86
CA CYS A 441 5.49 12.06 -33.21
C CYS A 441 4.06 12.58 -33.33
N LYS A 442 3.97 13.90 -33.48
CA LYS A 442 2.72 14.65 -33.61
C LYS A 442 2.11 14.54 -35.00
N GLN A 443 2.76 13.79 -35.90
CA GLN A 443 2.53 13.85 -37.33
C GLN A 443 2.31 12.45 -37.87
N TRP A 444 1.04 12.07 -38.01
CA TRP A 444 0.68 10.97 -38.87
C TRP A 444 -0.58 11.30 -39.70
N PRO A 445 -0.52 11.12 -41.03
CA PRO A 445 0.67 10.74 -41.78
C PRO A 445 1.73 11.85 -41.82
N GLY A 446 3.02 11.47 -41.85
CA GLY A 446 4.12 12.43 -41.88
C GLY A 446 4.02 13.37 -43.10
N GLY A 447 4.15 14.67 -42.87
CA GLY A 447 4.29 15.66 -43.94
C GLY A 447 5.74 15.78 -44.41
N GLY A 448 5.96 16.36 -45.60
CA GLY A 448 7.29 16.56 -46.19
C GLY A 448 8.24 17.49 -45.43
N GLY A 449 7.79 18.12 -44.34
CA GLY A 449 8.54 19.14 -43.59
C GLY A 449 9.23 18.68 -42.30
N GLY A 450 9.06 17.43 -41.86
CA GLY A 450 9.83 16.89 -40.72
C GLY A 450 9.00 16.01 -39.79
N HIS A 451 9.18 14.70 -39.90
CA HIS A 451 8.67 13.75 -38.91
C HIS A 451 9.75 13.49 -37.85
N ARG A 452 9.36 13.45 -36.57
CA ARG A 452 10.25 12.97 -35.50
C ARG A 452 10.07 11.47 -35.36
N HIS A 453 11.15 10.70 -35.50
CA HIS A 453 11.12 9.26 -35.25
C HIS A 453 10.73 9.00 -33.79
N VAL A 454 9.66 8.23 -33.58
CA VAL A 454 9.33 7.69 -32.26
C VAL A 454 10.00 6.34 -32.14
N PHE A 455 10.50 6.04 -30.95
CA PHE A 455 10.94 4.72 -30.54
C PHE A 455 9.99 4.18 -29.46
N CYS A 456 9.84 2.87 -29.37
CA CYS A 456 9.10 2.27 -28.26
C CYS A 456 9.93 2.44 -26.98
N PHE A 457 9.36 2.98 -25.91
CA PHE A 457 10.06 3.09 -24.61
C PHE A 457 10.49 1.75 -24.04
N HIS A 458 9.80 0.67 -24.42
CA HIS A 458 10.11 -0.65 -23.93
C HIS A 458 11.27 -1.31 -24.69
N CYS A 459 11.17 -1.42 -26.02
CA CYS A 459 12.18 -2.13 -26.82
C CYS A 459 13.21 -1.20 -27.50
N GLY A 460 13.02 0.11 -27.45
CA GLY A 460 13.88 1.11 -28.10
C GLY A 460 13.77 1.13 -29.63
N GLN A 461 12.94 0.27 -30.22
CA GLN A 461 12.83 0.14 -31.67
C GLN A 461 11.94 1.22 -32.26
N PRO A 462 12.25 1.71 -33.48
CA PRO A 462 11.40 2.68 -34.16
C PRO A 462 10.02 2.06 -34.42
N TRP A 463 8.96 2.84 -34.22
CA TRP A 463 7.58 2.38 -34.42
C TRP A 463 7.27 2.04 -35.88
N ALA A 464 7.94 2.72 -36.82
CA ALA A 464 7.90 2.43 -38.25
C ALA A 464 9.18 2.94 -38.91
N GLN A 465 9.60 2.28 -40.00
CA GLN A 465 10.60 2.82 -40.93
C GLN A 465 9.86 3.72 -41.93
N CYS A 466 10.05 5.04 -41.83
CA CYS A 466 9.46 5.98 -42.79
C CYS A 466 10.35 6.04 -44.03
N GLY A 467 9.85 5.55 -45.17
CA GLY A 467 10.44 5.88 -46.45
C GLY A 467 10.05 7.30 -46.82
N HIS A 468 10.97 8.26 -46.74
CA HIS A 468 10.75 9.71 -47.00
C HIS A 468 10.12 10.05 -48.37
N GLN A 469 9.87 9.04 -49.22
CA GLN A 469 9.32 9.15 -50.57
C GLN A 469 7.80 8.90 -50.64
N VAL A 470 7.17 8.38 -49.58
CA VAL A 470 5.73 8.02 -49.58
C VAL A 470 5.03 8.72 -48.42
N GLN A 471 3.97 9.48 -48.73
CA GLN A 471 3.06 9.99 -47.71
C GLN A 471 2.47 8.78 -46.98
N CYS A 472 2.78 8.65 -45.70
CA CYS A 472 2.28 7.55 -44.90
C CYS A 472 0.73 7.58 -44.91
N GLN A 473 0.05 6.47 -44.63
CA GLN A 473 -1.41 6.48 -44.44
C GLN A 473 -1.73 6.20 -42.98
N ASP A 474 -2.72 6.90 -42.43
CA ASP A 474 -3.23 6.67 -41.07
C ASP A 474 -3.67 5.20 -40.94
N PRO A 475 -3.03 4.39 -40.07
CA PRO A 475 -3.36 2.98 -39.99
C PRO A 475 -4.66 2.74 -39.21
N GLY A 476 -5.17 3.72 -38.44
CA GLY A 476 -6.35 3.61 -37.59
C GLY A 476 -6.06 3.47 -36.09
N VAL A 477 -7.12 3.23 -35.31
CA VAL A 477 -7.11 2.90 -33.88
C VAL A 477 -6.69 1.45 -33.70
N GLN A 478 -5.66 1.20 -32.89
CA GLN A 478 -5.12 -0.15 -32.70
C GLN A 478 -6.05 -1.05 -31.90
N GLN A 479 -6.07 -2.32 -32.29
CA GLN A 479 -6.82 -3.38 -31.61
C GLN A 479 -5.97 -4.65 -31.58
N VAL A 480 -5.87 -5.30 -30.43
CA VAL A 480 -5.09 -6.53 -30.26
C VAL A 480 -6.00 -7.74 -30.27
N ARG A 481 -5.53 -8.84 -30.86
CA ARG A 481 -6.12 -10.16 -30.67
C ARG A 481 -5.06 -11.24 -30.56
N ARG A 482 -5.45 -12.38 -29.97
CA ARG A 482 -4.74 -13.65 -30.12
C ARG A 482 -5.07 -14.24 -31.49
N ALA A 483 -4.06 -14.80 -32.14
CA ALA A 483 -4.19 -15.50 -33.41
C ALA A 483 -3.31 -16.75 -33.43
N ASP A 484 -3.66 -17.69 -34.31
CA ASP A 484 -2.82 -18.85 -34.60
C ASP A 484 -1.63 -18.41 -35.46
N ASP A 485 -0.43 -18.88 -35.14
CA ASP A 485 0.78 -18.60 -35.92
C ASP A 485 0.90 -19.46 -37.20
N GLY A 486 -0.09 -20.31 -37.47
CA GLY A 486 -0.12 -21.25 -38.59
C GLY A 486 0.74 -22.50 -38.39
N ARG A 487 1.42 -22.61 -37.25
CA ARG A 487 2.30 -23.74 -36.88
C ARG A 487 1.84 -24.42 -35.59
N GLY A 488 0.59 -24.18 -35.19
CA GLY A 488 0.00 -24.69 -33.95
C GLY A 488 0.43 -23.93 -32.70
N GLY A 489 1.01 -22.74 -32.85
CA GLY A 489 1.31 -21.79 -31.78
C GLY A 489 0.32 -20.62 -31.74
N GLU A 490 0.44 -19.80 -30.69
CA GLU A 490 -0.31 -18.55 -30.55
C GLU A 490 0.62 -17.34 -30.69
N LEU A 491 0.12 -16.29 -31.31
CA LEU A 491 0.73 -14.96 -31.33
C LEU A 491 -0.29 -13.87 -30.99
N LEU A 492 0.21 -12.67 -30.68
CA LEU A 492 -0.61 -11.48 -30.67
C LEU A 492 -0.38 -10.69 -31.94
N GLU A 493 -1.46 -10.19 -32.52
CA GLU A 493 -1.41 -9.29 -33.66
C GLU A 493 -2.22 -8.02 -33.41
N ILE A 494 -1.77 -6.94 -34.03
CA ILE A 494 -2.41 -5.64 -34.01
C ILE A 494 -3.18 -5.47 -35.32
N GLY A 495 -4.49 -5.33 -35.20
CA GLY A 495 -5.37 -4.83 -36.25
C GLY A 495 -5.75 -3.39 -36.00
N PHE A 496 -6.48 -2.83 -36.93
CA PHE A 496 -6.84 -1.43 -36.90
C PHE A 496 -8.29 -1.18 -37.27
N VAL A 497 -8.89 -0.22 -36.57
CA VAL A 497 -10.21 0.34 -36.87
C VAL A 497 -10.01 1.72 -37.49
N ASP A 498 -10.74 2.05 -38.55
CA ASP A 498 -10.73 3.41 -39.10
C ASP A 498 -11.16 4.42 -38.03
N ALA A 499 -10.23 5.28 -37.61
CA ALA A 499 -10.44 6.22 -36.51
C ALA A 499 -11.57 7.22 -36.83
N LYS A 500 -11.64 7.71 -38.07
CA LYS A 500 -12.64 8.71 -38.48
C LYS A 500 -14.03 8.10 -38.51
N GLN A 501 -14.17 6.90 -39.08
CA GLN A 501 -15.44 6.18 -39.10
C GLN A 501 -15.88 5.79 -37.69
N TYR A 502 -14.94 5.41 -36.82
CA TYR A 502 -15.26 5.03 -35.44
C TYR A 502 -15.78 6.23 -34.65
N ILE A 503 -15.10 7.37 -34.75
CA ILE A 503 -15.53 8.61 -34.09
C ILE A 503 -16.87 9.08 -34.63
N ALA A 504 -17.08 9.09 -35.95
CA ALA A 504 -18.36 9.43 -36.54
C ALA A 504 -19.50 8.53 -36.01
N TRP A 505 -19.24 7.22 -35.91
CA TRP A 505 -20.19 6.24 -35.37
C TRP A 505 -20.52 6.46 -33.89
N VAL A 506 -19.53 6.78 -33.05
CA VAL A 506 -19.74 7.06 -31.61
C VAL A 506 -20.42 8.41 -31.40
N SER A 507 -19.96 9.46 -32.08
CA SER A 507 -20.52 10.82 -31.95
C SER A 507 -21.94 10.94 -32.51
N GLY A 508 -22.42 9.95 -33.26
CA GLY A 508 -23.76 9.96 -33.86
C GLY A 508 -23.90 10.95 -35.02
N GLY A 509 -22.78 11.34 -35.64
CA GLY A 509 -22.73 12.30 -36.73
C GLY A 509 -23.04 11.65 -38.08
N GLU A 510 -24.09 12.16 -38.73
CA GLU A 510 -24.60 11.82 -40.07
C GLU A 510 -24.92 10.33 -40.35
N THR A 511 -26.06 10.13 -41.01
CA THR A 511 -26.69 8.85 -41.40
C THR A 511 -25.85 7.93 -42.30
N GLN A 512 -24.59 8.24 -42.58
CA GLN A 512 -23.72 7.45 -43.46
C GLN A 512 -23.09 6.22 -42.78
N PHE A 513 -22.92 6.18 -41.46
CA PHE A 513 -22.29 5.05 -40.75
C PHE A 513 -23.26 4.40 -39.75
N ALA A 514 -24.23 3.63 -40.28
CA ALA A 514 -25.20 2.90 -39.45
C ALA A 514 -24.54 1.81 -38.57
N ALA A 515 -23.39 1.27 -38.98
CA ALA A 515 -22.68 0.19 -38.30
C ALA A 515 -21.31 0.64 -37.76
N CYS A 516 -20.88 0.03 -36.65
CA CYS A 516 -19.52 0.22 -36.13
C CYS A 516 -18.51 -0.29 -37.18
N PRO A 517 -17.47 0.49 -37.53
CA PRO A 517 -16.47 0.06 -38.49
C PRO A 517 -15.75 -1.22 -38.00
N PRO A 518 -15.33 -2.08 -38.94
CA PRO A 518 -14.63 -3.30 -38.61
C PRO A 518 -13.19 -3.05 -38.15
N THR A 519 -12.60 -4.05 -37.49
CA THR A 519 -11.15 -4.12 -37.28
C THR A 519 -10.51 -4.97 -38.39
N LEU A 520 -9.52 -4.41 -39.09
CA LEU A 520 -8.74 -5.07 -40.13
C LEU A 520 -7.38 -5.51 -39.60
N PHE A 521 -7.03 -6.78 -39.81
CA PHE A 521 -5.75 -7.35 -39.39
C PHE A 521 -4.78 -7.55 -40.57
N PRO A 522 -3.46 -7.60 -40.34
CA PRO A 522 -2.45 -7.68 -41.41
C PRO A 522 -2.61 -8.88 -42.36
N ASN A 523 -3.19 -9.98 -41.86
CA ASN A 523 -3.49 -11.19 -42.65
C ASN A 523 -4.78 -11.06 -43.49
N GLY A 524 -5.38 -9.88 -43.57
CA GLY A 524 -6.64 -9.64 -44.27
C GLY A 524 -7.89 -10.09 -43.51
N ALA A 525 -7.74 -10.68 -42.32
CA ALA A 525 -8.89 -11.03 -41.50
C ALA A 525 -9.60 -9.78 -40.99
N GLN A 526 -10.92 -9.85 -40.98
CA GLN A 526 -11.79 -8.77 -40.55
C GLN A 526 -12.61 -9.21 -39.35
N VAL A 527 -12.63 -8.40 -38.29
CA VAL A 527 -13.57 -8.57 -37.17
C VAL A 527 -14.66 -7.53 -37.31
N ILE A 528 -15.91 -7.99 -37.39
CA ILE A 528 -17.09 -7.13 -37.52
C ILE A 528 -17.19 -6.23 -36.29
N GLY A 529 -17.38 -4.92 -36.52
CA GLY A 529 -17.41 -3.91 -35.46
C GLY A 529 -18.45 -4.21 -34.37
N ALA A 530 -19.67 -4.58 -34.76
CA ALA A 530 -20.73 -4.95 -33.82
C ALA A 530 -20.35 -6.14 -32.92
N THR A 531 -19.77 -7.19 -33.52
CA THR A 531 -19.27 -8.35 -32.76
C THR A 531 -18.15 -7.94 -31.79
N ARG A 532 -17.26 -7.04 -32.23
CA ARG A 532 -16.18 -6.53 -31.39
C ARG A 532 -16.71 -5.74 -30.20
N GLN A 533 -17.64 -4.82 -30.42
CA GLN A 533 -18.28 -4.06 -29.33
C GLN A 533 -18.98 -4.99 -28.33
N GLY A 534 -19.66 -6.04 -28.82
CA GLY A 534 -20.27 -7.07 -27.98
C GLY A 534 -19.27 -7.80 -27.07
N ILE A 535 -18.14 -8.23 -27.63
CA ILE A 535 -17.06 -8.88 -26.85
C ILE A 535 -16.50 -7.94 -25.78
N LEU A 536 -16.39 -6.65 -26.09
CA LEU A 536 -15.83 -5.64 -25.21
C LEU A 536 -16.84 -5.08 -24.20
N ARG A 537 -18.12 -5.44 -24.31
CA ARG A 537 -19.25 -4.88 -23.54
C ARG A 537 -19.33 -3.36 -23.70
N MET A 538 -19.31 -2.91 -24.94
CA MET A 538 -19.27 -1.50 -25.36
C MET A 538 -20.40 -1.21 -26.37
N GLU A 539 -21.53 -1.89 -26.26
CA GLU A 539 -22.66 -1.74 -27.20
C GLU A 539 -23.48 -0.47 -26.96
N ASP A 540 -23.47 0.06 -25.73
CA ASP A 540 -24.19 1.28 -25.37
C ASP A 540 -23.42 2.52 -25.84
N LYS A 541 -23.92 3.11 -26.92
CA LYS A 541 -23.33 4.33 -27.49
C LYS A 541 -23.40 5.53 -26.56
N GLU A 542 -24.42 5.65 -25.71
CA GLU A 542 -24.55 6.79 -24.80
C GLU A 542 -23.56 6.67 -23.65
N GLU A 543 -23.33 5.45 -23.14
CA GLU A 543 -22.26 5.18 -22.17
C GLU A 543 -20.88 5.45 -22.77
N LEU A 544 -20.64 5.05 -24.01
CA LEU A 544 -19.39 5.36 -24.73
C LEU A 544 -19.18 6.87 -24.91
N LYS A 545 -20.19 7.60 -25.37
CA LYS A 545 -20.13 9.06 -25.51
C LYS A 545 -19.81 9.74 -24.17
N LYS A 546 -20.43 9.27 -23.08
CA LYS A 546 -20.17 9.77 -21.74
C LYS A 546 -18.73 9.47 -21.31
N GLY A 547 -18.25 8.25 -21.49
CA GLY A 547 -16.87 7.85 -21.15
C GLY A 547 -15.82 8.65 -21.91
N ILE A 548 -16.03 8.89 -23.20
CA ILE A 548 -15.16 9.75 -24.03
C ILE A 548 -15.21 11.21 -23.56
N GLY A 549 -16.39 11.72 -23.23
CA GLY A 549 -16.60 13.08 -22.72
C GLY A 549 -16.02 13.33 -21.31
N GLU A 550 -15.87 12.28 -20.51
CA GLU A 550 -15.23 12.32 -19.19
C GLU A 550 -13.71 12.19 -19.26
N GLY A 551 -13.18 11.45 -20.25
CA GLY A 551 -11.73 11.33 -20.50
C GLY A 551 -11.07 12.55 -21.14
N THR A 552 -11.86 13.49 -21.66
CA THR A 552 -11.44 14.75 -22.31
C THR A 552 -11.37 15.95 -21.35
N ARG A 553 -11.79 15.80 -20.09
CA ARG A 553 -11.67 16.80 -19.02
C ARG A 553 -10.50 16.47 -18.09
#